data_AF-A0A9J5XC06-F1
#
_entry.id   AF-A0A9J5XC06-F1
#
_cell.length_a   1.000
_cell.length_b   1.000
_cell.length_c   1.000
_cell.angle_alpha   90.00
_cell.angle_beta   90.00
_cell.angle_gamma   90.00
#
_symmetry.space_group_name_H-M   'P 1'
#
loop_
_entity.id
_entity.type
_entity.pdbx_description
1 polymer ?
#
loop_
_entity_poly.entity_id
_entity_poly.type
_entity_poly.pdbx_seq_one_letter_code
_entity_poly.pdbx_strand_id
1 'polypeptide(L)'
;MLSQVVASQAGQQRVVFQDVADTCRIHEFLRTNPLEFIGSNITKDPEKFVEDLKKAFAILHTTDVEGIKLESYQLKGVAKI
;
A
#
# COMPACT_ATOMS: atom_id res chain seq x y z
N MET A 1 6.98 -11.63 36.37
CA MET A 1 7.65 -11.95 35.10
C MET A 1 6.70 -12.47 34.01
N LEU A 2 5.74 -13.37 34.30
CA LEU A 2 4.82 -13.89 33.28
C LEU A 2 4.01 -12.82 32.53
N SER A 3 3.51 -11.77 33.20
CA SER A 3 2.69 -10.74 32.57
C SER A 3 3.42 -9.96 31.46
N GLN A 4 4.74 -9.76 31.59
CA GLN A 4 5.55 -9.15 30.52
C GLN A 4 5.73 -10.09 29.33
N VAL A 5 5.95 -11.39 29.59
CA VAL A 5 6.09 -12.40 28.52
C VAL A 5 4.80 -12.52 27.71
N VAL A 6 3.64 -12.53 28.37
CA VAL A 6 2.32 -12.59 27.70
C VAL A 6 2.05 -11.32 26.88
N ALA A 7 2.41 -10.14 27.40
CA ALA A 7 2.27 -8.88 26.66
C ALA A 7 3.18 -8.84 25.42
N SER A 8 4.42 -9.30 25.55
CA SER A 8 5.36 -9.41 24.42
C SER A 8 4.86 -10.39 23.35
N GLN A 9 4.32 -11.55 23.76
CA GLN A 9 3.79 -12.54 22.84
C GLN A 9 2.53 -12.03 22.10
N ALA A 10 1.62 -11.36 22.80
CA ALA A 10 0.44 -10.75 22.19
C ALA A 10 0.81 -9.62 21.22
N GLY A 11 1.80 -8.80 21.57
CA GLY A 11 2.34 -7.76 20.69
C GLY A 11 2.99 -8.35 19.43
N GLN A 12 3.85 -9.36 19.58
CA GLN A 12 4.50 -10.04 18.45
C GLN A 12 3.48 -10.71 17.53
N GLN A 13 2.47 -11.38 18.09
CA GLN A 13 1.45 -12.05 17.32
C GLN A 13 0.58 -11.04 16.54
N ARG A 14 0.26 -9.89 17.14
CA ARG A 14 -0.43 -8.78 16.45
C ARG A 14 0.40 -8.20 15.30
N VAL A 15 1.72 -8.03 15.50
CA VAL A 15 2.64 -7.58 14.44
C VAL A 15 2.72 -8.59 13.29
N VAL A 16 2.80 -9.88 13.59
CA VAL A 16 2.82 -10.95 12.56
C VAL A 16 1.51 -10.99 11.79
N PHE A 17 0.36 -10.89 12.46
CA PHE A 17 -0.93 -10.86 11.76
C PHE A 17 -1.10 -9.62 10.88
N GLN A 18 -0.58 -8.46 11.32
CA GLN A 18 -0.58 -7.24 10.53
C GLN A 18 0.33 -7.38 9.30
N ASP A 19 1.53 -7.95 9.45
CA ASP A 19 2.49 -8.15 8.36
C ASP A 19 1.97 -9.14 7.29
N VAL A 20 1.30 -10.22 7.71
CA VAL A 20 0.65 -11.17 6.80
C VAL A 20 -0.51 -10.52 6.07
N ALA A 21 -1.34 -9.73 6.76
CA ALA A 21 -2.46 -9.01 6.15
C ALA A 21 -1.97 -7.97 5.13
N ASP A 22 -0.94 -7.20 5.48
CA ASP A 22 -0.27 -6.24 4.60
C ASP A 22 0.27 -6.95 3.34
N THR A 23 0.91 -8.11 3.49
CA THR A 23 1.50 -8.87 2.37
C THR A 23 0.41 -9.38 1.41
N CYS A 24 -0.71 -9.88 1.94
CA CYS A 24 -1.85 -10.30 1.12
C CYS A 24 -2.45 -9.14 0.31
N ARG A 25 -2.60 -7.96 0.93
CA ARG A 25 -3.16 -6.77 0.28
C ARG A 25 -2.23 -6.21 -0.81
N ILE A 26 -0.92 -6.20 -0.57
CA ILE A 26 0.07 -5.82 -1.60
C ILE A 26 -0.02 -6.77 -2.79
N HIS A 27 -0.12 -8.06 -2.53
CA HIS A 27 -0.24 -9.06 -3.59
C HIS A 27 -1.54 -8.88 -4.41
N GLU A 28 -2.68 -8.63 -3.76
CA GLU A 28 -3.94 -8.31 -4.46
C GLU A 28 -3.84 -7.02 -5.27
N PHE A 29 -3.25 -5.97 -4.70
CA PHE A 29 -3.02 -4.71 -5.41
C PHE A 29 -2.19 -4.91 -6.66
N LEU A 30 -1.03 -5.59 -6.57
CA LEU A 30 -0.17 -5.85 -7.73
C LEU A 30 -0.86 -6.72 -8.80
N ARG A 31 -1.75 -7.64 -8.40
CA ARG A 31 -2.54 -8.47 -9.34
C ARG A 31 -3.54 -7.65 -10.15
N THR A 32 -3.98 -6.49 -9.67
CA THR A 32 -4.83 -5.58 -10.47
C THR A 32 -4.12 -4.92 -11.64
N ASN A 33 -2.80 -5.16 -11.81
CA ASN A 33 -1.92 -4.41 -12.72
C ASN A 33 -2.13 -2.90 -12.57
N PRO A 34 -1.89 -2.38 -11.36
CA PRO A 34 -2.22 -1.01 -11.00
C PRO A 34 -1.48 -0.03 -11.91
N LEU A 35 -2.13 1.09 -12.23
CA LEU A 35 -1.58 2.05 -13.18
C LEU A 35 -0.25 2.59 -12.67
N GLU A 36 0.78 2.55 -13.52
CA GLU A 36 2.05 3.21 -13.23
C GLU A 36 1.98 4.68 -13.67
N PHE A 37 2.37 5.59 -12.77
CA PHE A 37 2.64 6.99 -13.10
C PHE A 37 4.13 7.21 -13.26
N ILE A 38 4.49 7.65 -14.46
CA ILE A 38 5.86 8.03 -14.80
C ILE A 38 5.86 9.55 -14.92
N GLY A 39 6.52 10.24 -13.99
CA GLY A 39 6.49 11.70 -13.92
C GLY A 39 7.00 12.42 -15.18
N SER A 40 7.82 11.74 -15.98
CA SER A 40 8.32 12.26 -17.26
C SER A 40 7.35 12.05 -18.43
N ASN A 41 6.22 11.37 -18.23
CA ASN A 41 5.27 11.08 -19.29
C ASN A 41 4.20 12.18 -19.38
N ILE A 42 4.45 13.19 -20.22
CA ILE A 42 3.53 14.31 -20.48
C ILE A 42 2.20 13.92 -21.15
N THR A 43 2.08 12.68 -21.62
CA THR A 43 0.86 12.20 -22.27
C THR A 43 -0.18 11.67 -21.28
N LYS A 44 0.21 11.42 -20.03
CA LYS A 44 -0.72 11.00 -18.98
C LYS A 44 -1.22 12.22 -18.22
N ASP A 45 -2.53 12.32 -18.10
CA ASP A 45 -3.20 13.30 -17.24
C ASP A 45 -3.01 12.92 -15.76
N PRO A 46 -2.34 13.77 -14.96
CA PRO A 46 -2.11 13.51 -13.54
C PRO A 46 -3.41 13.43 -12.72
N GLU A 47 -4.44 14.19 -13.06
CA GLU A 47 -5.72 14.18 -12.32
C GLU A 47 -6.44 12.85 -12.55
N LYS A 48 -6.50 12.42 -13.82
CA LYS A 48 -7.07 11.13 -14.20
C LYS A 48 -6.36 9.96 -13.51
N PHE A 49 -5.03 10.03 -13.37
CA PHE A 49 -4.26 9.04 -12.64
C PHE A 49 -4.67 8.94 -11.18
N VAL A 50 -4.80 10.08 -10.48
CA VAL A 50 -5.22 10.13 -9.07
C VAL A 50 -6.64 9.58 -8.89
N GLU A 51 -7.56 9.88 -9.80
CA GLU A 51 -8.93 9.33 -9.74
C GLU A 51 -8.95 7.79 -9.89
N ASP A 52 -8.20 7.25 -10.84
CA ASP A 52 -8.19 5.82 -11.08
C ASP A 52 -7.48 5.06 -9.95
N LEU A 53 -6.47 5.67 -9.32
CA LEU A 53 -5.81 5.16 -8.12
C LEU A 53 -6.78 5.11 -6.92
N LYS A 54 -7.56 6.18 -6.70
CA LYS A 54 -8.62 6.21 -5.66
C LYS A 54 -9.66 5.11 -5.87
N LYS A 55 -10.06 4.84 -7.11
CA LYS A 55 -11.00 3.74 -7.43
C LYS A 55 -10.39 2.37 -7.12
N ALA A 56 -9.12 2.16 -7.44
CA ALA A 56 -8.42 0.92 -7.12
C ALA A 56 -8.36 0.66 -5.60
N PHE A 57 -8.04 1.69 -4.80
CA PHE A 57 -8.05 1.58 -3.33
C PHE A 57 -9.44 1.36 -2.75
N ALA A 58 -10.48 1.96 -3.33
CA ALA A 58 -11.85 1.71 -2.94
C ALA A 58 -12.27 0.24 -3.17
N ILE A 59 -11.87 -0.35 -4.30
CA ILE A 59 -12.13 -1.76 -4.63
C ILE A 59 -11.38 -2.70 -3.67
N LEU A 60 -10.18 -2.33 -3.24
CA LEU A 60 -9.34 -3.13 -2.33
C LEU A 60 -9.64 -2.89 -0.85
N HIS A 61 -10.64 -2.05 -0.52
CA HIS A 61 -10.98 -1.67 0.86
C HIS A 61 -9.75 -1.27 1.69
N THR A 62 -8.86 -0.51 1.05
CA THR A 62 -7.59 -0.07 1.62
C THR A 62 -7.83 1.08 2.61
N THR A 63 -7.09 1.09 3.73
CA THR A 63 -7.09 2.22 4.68
C THR A 63 -6.14 3.32 4.20
N ASP A 64 -6.28 4.55 4.71
CA ASP A 64 -5.44 5.68 4.31
C ASP A 64 -3.93 5.40 4.47
N VAL A 65 -3.55 4.68 5.53
CA VAL A 65 -2.14 4.34 5.83
C VAL A 65 -1.60 3.31 4.83
N GLU A 66 -2.40 2.31 4.47
CA GLU A 66 -2.02 1.31 3.47
C GLU A 66 -1.99 1.93 2.06
N GLY A 67 -2.90 2.87 1.77
CA GLY A 67 -2.94 3.60 0.51
C GLY A 67 -1.61 4.30 0.23
N ILE A 68 -1.09 5.05 1.21
CA ILE A 68 0.23 5.71 1.10
C ILE A 68 1.36 4.71 0.78
N LYS A 69 1.35 3.53 1.43
CA LYS A 69 2.33 2.47 1.17
C LYS A 69 2.20 1.94 -0.26
N LEU A 70 0.98 1.71 -0.75
CA LEU A 70 0.71 1.21 -2.09
C LEU A 70 0.99 2.24 -3.20
N GLU A 71 0.77 3.53 -2.95
CA GLU A 71 1.11 4.64 -3.86
C GLU A 71 2.59 4.66 -4.21
N SER A 72 3.47 4.33 -3.26
CA SER A 72 4.91 4.28 -3.48
C SER A 72 5.33 3.29 -4.56
N TYR A 73 4.54 2.24 -4.81
CA TYR A 73 4.80 1.26 -5.87
C TYR A 73 4.38 1.78 -7.26
N GLN A 74 3.53 2.80 -7.35
CA GLN A 74 3.04 3.35 -8.62
C GLN A 74 3.81 4.58 -9.11
N LEU A 75 4.50 5.27 -8.21
CA LEU A 75 5.23 6.49 -8.53
C LEU A 75 6.66 6.17 -8.98
N LYS A 76 6.85 5.98 -10.30
CA LYS A 76 8.18 5.74 -10.88
C LYS A 76 8.80 7.03 -11.42
N GLY A 77 10.05 7.29 -11.04
CA GLY A 77 10.85 8.40 -11.60
C GLY A 77 10.39 9.80 -11.21
N VAL A 78 9.49 9.95 -10.24
CA VAL A 78 8.93 11.23 -9.77
C VAL A 78 9.85 11.95 -8.77
N ALA A 79 10.86 11.27 -8.23
CA ALA A 79 11.93 11.89 -7.45
C ALA A 79 13.26 11.12 -7.61
N LYS A 80 14.21 11.72 -8.33
CA LYS A 80 15.61 11.67 -7.89
C LYS A 80 15.79 12.94 -7.06
N ILE A 81 16.09 12.78 -5.78
CA ILE A 81 16.67 13.85 -4.96
C ILE A 81 18.08 14.12 -5.49
#